data_AF-A0A4Q5RTQ2-F1
#
_entry.id   AF-A0A4Q5RTQ2-F1
#
_cell.length_a   1.000
_cell.length_b   1.000
_cell.length_c   1.000
_cell.angle_alpha   90.00
_cell.angle_beta   90.00
_cell.angle_gamma   90.00
#
_symmetry.space_group_name_H-M   'P 1'
#
loop_
_entity.id
_entity.type
_entity.pdbx_description
1 polymer ?
#
loop_
_entity_poly.entity_id
_entity_poly.type
_entity_poly.pdbx_seq_one_letter_code
_entity_poly.pdbx_strand_id
1 'polypeptide(L)' 'MEDNIFDIKFDYNGLHYEGWANPSSKKNSDGEPASYHVVLNDISFGNISFNQGKWINSEDRPDELIALVGKHIEQNQMKK' A
#
# COMPACT_ATOMS: atom_id res chain seq x y z
N MET A 1 -3.10 8.34 -17.88
CA MET A 1 -3.73 8.68 -16.58
C MET A 1 -2.57 9.00 -15.66
N GLU A 2 -2.59 10.13 -14.98
CA GLU A 2 -1.52 10.46 -14.03
C GLU A 2 -1.45 9.37 -12.95
N ASP A 3 -0.39 8.59 -13.04
CA ASP A 3 0.10 7.66 -12.05
C ASP A 3 0.18 8.40 -10.71
N ASN A 4 -0.84 8.23 -9.87
CA ASN A 4 -0.89 8.79 -8.51
C ASN A 4 0.02 7.97 -7.58
N ILE A 5 1.22 7.67 -8.07
CA ILE A 5 2.25 6.96 -7.34
C ILE A 5 2.73 7.86 -6.22
N PHE A 6 2.85 7.30 -5.03
CA PHE A 6 3.44 8.00 -3.89
C PHE A 6 4.48 7.13 -3.21
N ASP A 7 5.48 7.78 -2.63
CA ASP A 7 6.56 7.12 -1.91
C ASP A 7 6.09 6.57 -0.57
N ILE A 8 6.65 5.42 -0.19
CA ILE A 8 6.49 4.76 1.10
C ILE A 8 7.87 4.56 1.68
N LYS A 9 8.09 5.05 2.91
CA LYS A 9 9.35 4.89 3.63
C LYS A 9 9.08 4.64 5.10
N PHE A 10 9.61 3.54 5.64
CA PHE A 10 9.49 3.20 7.06
C PHE A 10 10.55 2.19 7.50
N ASP A 11 10.80 2.12 8.80
CA ASP A 11 11.68 1.12 9.41
C ASP A 11 10.85 0.01 10.05
N TYR A 12 11.25 -1.25 9.83
CA TYR A 12 10.64 -2.42 10.46
C TYR A 12 11.69 -3.51 10.70
N ASN A 13 11.75 -4.05 11.92
CA ASN A 13 12.72 -5.08 12.33
C ASN A 13 14.20 -4.75 12.00
N GLY A 14 14.59 -3.48 12.17
CA GLY A 14 15.97 -3.03 11.89
C GLY A 14 16.31 -2.91 10.41
N LEU A 15 15.33 -3.10 9.51
CA LEU A 15 15.47 -2.88 8.08
C LEU A 15 14.76 -1.59 7.68
N HIS A 16 15.41 -0.81 6.82
CA HIS A 16 14.80 0.33 6.17
C HIS A 16 14.08 -0.13 4.90
N TYR A 17 12.79 0.20 4.79
CA TYR A 17 11.98 -0.05 3.61
C TYR A 17 11.73 1.28 2.91
N GLU A 18 12.12 1.37 1.66
CA GLU A 18 11.85 2.49 0.77
C GLU A 18 11.23 1.97 -0.53
N GLY A 19 10.20 2.64 -1.02
CA GLY A 19 9.58 2.27 -2.26
C GLY A 19 8.36 3.12 -2.57
N TRP A 20 7.39 2.54 -3.25
CA TRP A 20 6.24 3.28 -3.76
C TRP A 20 4.98 2.42 -3.83
N ALA A 21 3.84 3.09 -3.79
CA ALA A 21 2.54 2.49 -4.05
C ALA A 21 1.87 3.17 -5.24
N ASN A 22 1.35 2.37 -6.17
CA ASN A 22 0.52 2.82 -7.28
C ASN A 22 -0.94 2.42 -7.06
N PRO A 23 -1.87 3.37 -6.90
CA PRO A 23 -3.30 3.05 -6.80
C PRO A 23 -3.82 2.44 -8.11
N SER A 24 -4.62 1.40 -7.99
CA SER A 24 -5.37 0.85 -9.12
C SER A 24 -6.36 1.89 -9.66
N SER A 25 -6.50 1.94 -10.99
CA SER A 25 -7.53 2.75 -11.64
C SER A 25 -8.95 2.26 -11.33
N LYS A 26 -9.09 1.00 -10.90
CA LYS A 26 -10.38 0.44 -10.46
C LYS A 26 -10.70 0.97 -9.06
N LYS A 27 -11.89 1.51 -8.89
CA LYS A 27 -12.38 2.03 -7.61
C LYS A 27 -13.34 1.06 -6.92
N ASN A 28 -13.39 1.09 -5.60
CA ASN A 28 -14.41 0.40 -4.79
C ASN A 28 -15.70 1.23 -4.73
N SER A 29 -16.70 0.72 -3.99
CA SER A 29 -18.00 1.38 -3.83
C SER A 29 -17.92 2.75 -3.17
N ASP A 30 -16.85 3.00 -2.40
CA ASP A 30 -16.60 4.26 -1.69
C ASP A 30 -15.86 5.30 -2.56
N GLY A 31 -15.53 4.96 -3.81
CA GLY A 31 -14.83 5.85 -4.74
C GLY A 31 -13.30 5.85 -4.58
N GLU A 32 -12.78 5.02 -3.68
CA GLU A 32 -11.36 4.83 -3.39
C GLU A 32 -10.74 3.75 -4.29
N PRO A 33 -9.42 3.78 -4.54
CA PRO A 33 -8.73 2.71 -5.26
C PRO A 33 -9.01 1.34 -4.63
N ALA A 34 -9.42 0.37 -5.45
CA ALA A 34 -9.76 -0.98 -5.01
C ALA A 34 -8.53 -1.75 -4.49
N SER A 35 -7.35 -1.40 -4.98
CA SER A 35 -6.07 -1.95 -4.54
C SER A 35 -4.93 -1.00 -4.86
N TYR A 36 -3.78 -1.26 -4.27
CA TYR A 36 -2.52 -0.54 -4.44
C TYR A 36 -1.43 -1.54 -4.78
N HIS A 37 -0.78 -1.38 -5.92
CA HIS A 37 0.43 -2.14 -6.22
C HIS A 37 1.59 -1.54 -5.45
N VAL A 38 2.26 -2.34 -4.63
CA VAL A 38 3.34 -1.87 -3.76
C VAL A 38 4.65 -2.52 -4.14
N VAL A 39 5.69 -1.71 -4.24
CA VAL A 39 7.09 -2.12 -4.41
C VAL A 39 7.88 -1.55 -3.24
N LEU A 40 8.66 -2.39 -2.54
CA LEU A 40 9.54 -1.99 -1.45
C LEU A 40 10.94 -2.55 -1.72
N ASN A 41 11.97 -1.70 -1.61
CA ASN A 41 13.37 -2.01 -1.87
C ASN A 41 13.56 -2.71 -3.23
N ASP A 42 12.91 -2.17 -4.28
CA ASP A 42 12.89 -2.73 -5.64
C ASP A 42 12.30 -4.14 -5.78
N ILE A 43 11.62 -4.65 -4.74
CA ILE A 43 10.96 -5.95 -4.73
C ILE A 43 9.44 -5.74 -4.71
N SER A 44 8.74 -6.45 -5.61
CA SER A 44 7.28 -6.47 -5.62
C SER A 44 6.76 -6.99 -4.28
N PHE A 45 6.14 -6.11 -3.51
CA PHE A 45 5.53 -6.46 -2.23
C PHE A 45 4.18 -7.16 -2.43
N GLY A 46 3.49 -6.82 -3.52
CA GLY A 46 2.19 -7.37 -3.91
C GLY A 46 1.14 -6.29 -4.11
N ASN A 47 -0.12 -6.70 -4.24
CA ASN A 47 -1.25 -5.78 -4.28
C ASN A 47 -1.92 -5.74 -2.91
N ILE A 48 -1.97 -4.56 -2.31
CA ILE A 48 -2.63 -4.32 -1.04
C ILE A 48 -4.03 -3.79 -1.28
N SER A 49 -5.02 -4.33 -0.57
CA SER A 49 -6.40 -3.86 -0.61
C SER A 49 -6.98 -3.80 0.79
N PHE A 50 -7.97 -2.92 1.01
CA PHE A 50 -8.67 -2.84 2.27
C PHE A 50 -9.94 -3.69 2.20
N ASN A 51 -10.03 -4.70 3.06
CA ASN A 51 -11.14 -5.63 3.10
C ASN A 51 -11.57 -5.88 4.55
N GLN A 52 -12.87 -5.74 4.83
CA GLN A 52 -13.47 -6.00 6.15
C GLN A 52 -12.74 -5.31 7.32
N GLY A 53 -12.30 -4.07 7.14
CA GLY A 53 -11.62 -3.31 8.19
C GLY A 53 -10.13 -3.62 8.36
N LYS A 54 -9.53 -4.40 7.45
CA LYS A 54 -8.11 -4.76 7.49
C LYS A 54 -7.45 -4.60 6.13
N TRP A 55 -6.17 -4.25 6.16
CA TRP A 55 -5.31 -4.29 4.99
C TRP A 55 -4.89 -5.73 4.73
N ILE A 56 -5.08 -6.21 3.51
CA ILE A 56 -4.70 -7.53 3.05
C ILE A 56 -3.77 -7.41 1.84
N ASN A 57 -2.82 -8.32 1.72
CA ASN A 57 -1.93 -8.41 0.57
C ASN A 57 -2.27 -9.64 -0.28
N SER A 58 -2.10 -9.53 -1.60
CA SER A 58 -2.20 -10.66 -2.52
C SER A 58 -1.11 -11.70 -2.31
N GLU A 59 0.04 -11.29 -1.77
CA GLU A 59 1.18 -12.15 -1.44
C GLU A 59 1.20 -12.51 0.05
N ASP A 60 1.77 -13.65 0.41
CA ASP A 60 2.02 -14.04 1.80
C ASP A 60 3.10 -13.15 2.41
N ARG A 61 2.69 -12.21 3.25
CA ARG A 61 3.56 -11.24 3.95
C ARG A 61 3.16 -11.15 5.42
N PRO A 62 4.08 -10.79 6.33
CA PRO A 62 3.74 -10.61 7.74
C PRO A 62 2.62 -9.58 7.94
N ASP A 63 1.60 -9.91 8.73
CA ASP A 63 0.43 -9.05 8.98
C ASP A 63 0.82 -7.63 9.46
N GLU A 64 1.81 -7.54 10.34
CA GLU A 64 2.31 -6.25 10.83
C GLU A 64 2.89 -5.38 9.72
N LEU A 65 3.60 -6.00 8.77
CA LEU A 65 4.19 -5.31 7.63
C LEU A 65 3.10 -4.84 6.67
N ILE A 66 2.07 -5.65 6.42
CA ILE A 66 0.90 -5.26 5.63
C ILE A 66 0.17 -4.08 6.29
N ALA A 67 -0.03 -4.13 7.61
CA ALA A 67 -0.68 -3.06 8.36
C ALA A 67 0.12 -1.74 8.33
N LEU A 68 1.45 -1.82 8.45
CA LEU A 68 2.34 -0.65 8.35
C LEU A 68 2.25 0.03 6.98
N VAL A 69 2.27 -0.77 5.91
CA VAL A 69 2.10 -0.24 4.55
C VAL A 69 0.71 0.35 4.37
N GLY A 70 -0.33 -0.36 4.82
CA GLY A 70 -1.72 0.10 4.80
C GLY A 70 -1.90 1.47 5.46
N LYS A 71 -1.30 1.67 6.63
CA LYS A 71 -1.31 2.96 7.34
C LYS A 71 -0.68 4.09 6.52
N HIS A 72 0.41 3.83 5.80
CA HIS A 72 1.03 4.82 4.92
C HIS A 72 0.14 5.16 3.71
N ILE A 73 -0.60 4.18 3.20
CA ILE A 73 -1.60 4.40 2.14
C ILE A 73 -2.70 5.34 2.65
N GLU A 74 -3.28 5.05 3.83
CA GLU A 74 -4.32 5.89 4.45
C GLU A 74 -3.85 7.33 4.67
N GLN A 75 -2.63 7.50 5.18
CA GLN A 75 -2.04 8.82 5.41
C GLN A 75 -1.86 9.62 4.11
N ASN A 76 -1.58 8.96 2.99
CA ASN A 76 -1.46 9.63 1.70
C ASN A 76 -2.83 9.95 1.09
N GLN A 77 -3.85 9.12 1.31
CA GLN A 77 -5.24 9.42 0.92
C GLN A 77 -5.76 10.67 1.64
N MET A 78 -5.48 10.81 2.95
CA MET A 78 -5.92 11.99 3.74
C MET A 78 -5.23 13.30 3.38
N LYS A 79 -4.13 13.27 2.60
CA LYS A 79 -3.40 14.46 2.16
C LYS A 79 -3.95 15.08 0.88
N LYS A 80 -4.88 14.40 0.20
CA LYS A 80 -5.57 14.90 -1.00
C LYS A 80 -6.84 15.65 -0.63
#